data_AF-A0A6V8H7Y3-F1
#
_entry.id   AF-A0A6V8H7Y3-F1
#
_cell.length_a   1.000
_cell.length_b   1.000
_cell.length_c   1.000
_cell.angle_alpha   90.00
_cell.angle_beta   90.00
_cell.angle_gamma   90.00
#
_symmetry.space_group_name_H-M   'P 1'
#
loop_
_entity.id
_entity.type
_entity.pdbx_description
1 polymer ?
#
loop_
_entity_poly.entity_id
_entity_poly.type
_entity_poly.pdbx_seq_one_letter_code
_entity_poly.pdbx_strand_id
1 'polypeptide(L)'
;MRVGSQPLPTLVIESGWSESIDRLREEARLWLAGDNATAVIVVCWRSVANTDQVEGEVELYVLNGNGSPVLRQTEIVFPEPSPEQGRVQSIGLTRRMVLGSTISPDRDTDDPFDLRIDDLRWAAARALGFMDLVHAS
;
A
#
# COMPACT_ATOMS: atom_id res chain seq x y z
N MET A 1 8.85 3.02 6.42
CA MET A 1 9.91 2.17 7.03
C MET A 1 11.27 2.77 6.69
N ARG A 2 12.19 2.87 7.66
CA ARG A 2 13.59 3.28 7.43
C ARG A 2 14.50 2.08 7.64
N VAL A 3 15.56 1.96 6.85
CA VAL A 3 16.54 0.87 6.98
C VAL A 3 17.91 1.43 7.40
N GLY A 4 18.43 0.92 8.51
CA GLY A 4 19.75 1.31 9.03
C GLY A 4 19.87 2.81 9.32
N SER A 5 20.92 3.44 8.77
CA SER A 5 21.22 4.88 8.92
C SER A 5 20.67 5.73 7.77
N GLN A 6 19.76 5.21 6.94
CA GLN A 6 19.19 6.00 5.84
C GLN A 6 18.33 7.15 6.38
N PRO A 7 18.54 8.39 5.88
CA PRO A 7 17.83 9.57 6.38
C PRO A 7 16.35 9.57 6.00
N LEU A 8 15.99 8.88 4.92
CA LEU A 8 14.66 8.86 4.31
C LEU A 8 14.09 7.43 4.29
N PRO A 9 12.76 7.27 4.38
CA PRO A 9 12.12 5.97 4.25
C PRO A 9 12.29 5.39 2.84
N THR A 10 12.32 4.08 2.73
CA THR A 10 12.37 3.35 1.44
C THR A 10 10.96 3.06 0.92
N LEU A 11 10.11 2.59 1.83
CA LEU A 11 8.68 2.39 1.62
C LEU A 11 7.90 3.31 2.56
N VAL A 12 6.96 4.06 2.00
CA VAL A 12 5.95 4.82 2.75
C VAL A 12 4.60 4.10 2.60
N ILE A 13 3.83 4.04 3.68
CA ILE A 13 2.46 3.55 3.67
C ILE A 13 1.61 4.66 4.26
N GLU A 14 0.71 5.21 3.46
CA GLU A 14 -0.30 6.18 3.87
C GLU A 14 -1.66 5.51 3.90
N SER A 15 -2.53 5.95 4.81
CA SER A 15 -3.89 5.44 4.90
C SER A 15 -4.86 6.54 5.28
N GLY A 16 -6.04 6.53 4.68
CA GLY A 16 -7.09 7.48 5.04
C GLY A 16 -8.42 7.19 4.39
N TRP A 17 -9.38 8.04 4.76
CA TRP A 17 -10.74 7.97 4.25
C TRP A 17 -10.87 8.68 2.91
N SER A 18 -11.94 8.37 2.19
CA SER A 18 -12.26 8.88 0.86
C SER A 18 -12.18 10.40 0.72
N GLU A 19 -12.43 11.14 1.79
CA GLU A 19 -12.38 12.59 1.88
C GLU A 19 -10.96 13.14 1.73
N SER A 20 -9.95 12.31 2.00
CA SER A 20 -8.53 12.67 1.96
C SER A 20 -7.78 12.04 0.80
N ILE A 21 -8.42 11.21 -0.03
CA ILE A 21 -7.71 10.34 -0.97
C ILE A 21 -6.91 11.13 -2.01
N ASP A 22 -7.48 12.20 -2.56
CA ASP A 22 -6.79 13.02 -3.55
C ASP A 22 -5.54 13.68 -2.96
N ARG A 23 -5.60 14.08 -1.69
CA ARG A 23 -4.43 14.60 -0.96
C ARG A 23 -3.39 13.50 -0.75
N LEU A 24 -3.79 12.31 -0.31
CA LEU A 24 -2.86 11.20 -0.08
C LEU A 24 -2.16 10.77 -1.39
N ARG A 25 -2.88 10.76 -2.50
CA ARG A 25 -2.32 10.46 -3.83
C ARG A 25 -1.30 11.53 -4.26
N GLU A 26 -1.56 12.80 -3.96
CA GLU A 26 -0.61 13.89 -4.22
C GLU A 26 0.63 13.80 -3.32
N GLU A 27 0.43 13.52 -2.03
CA GLU A 27 1.52 13.26 -1.08
C GLU A 27 2.39 12.08 -1.54
N ALA A 28 1.78 10.99 -2.03
CA ALA A 28 2.51 9.86 -2.60
C ALA A 28 3.38 10.26 -3.80
N ARG A 29 2.90 11.14 -4.68
CA ARG A 29 3.71 11.68 -5.78
C ARG A 29 4.85 12.53 -5.29
N LEU A 30 4.64 13.35 -4.25
CA LEU A 30 5.68 14.20 -3.65
C LEU A 30 6.78 13.36 -2.97
N TRP A 31 6.41 12.29 -2.27
CA TRP A 31 7.36 11.34 -1.68
C TRP A 31 8.30 10.76 -2.75
N LEU A 32 7.77 10.42 -3.92
CA LEU A 32 8.55 9.84 -5.02
C LEU A 32 9.35 10.88 -5.80
N ALA A 33 8.75 12.03 -6.13
CA ALA A 33 9.40 13.07 -6.94
C ALA A 33 10.61 13.71 -6.23
N GLY A 34 10.60 13.75 -4.90
CA GLY A 34 11.72 14.26 -4.10
C GLY A 34 12.82 13.24 -3.82
N ASP A 35 12.76 12.03 -4.41
CA ASP A 35 13.63 10.89 -4.06
C ASP A 35 13.60 10.57 -2.55
N ASN A 36 12.47 10.87 -1.91
CA ASN A 36 12.27 10.67 -0.47
C ASN A 36 11.75 9.26 -0.13
N ALA A 37 11.37 8.49 -1.15
CA ALA A 37 10.94 7.10 -1.06
C ALA A 37 11.14 6.37 -2.41
N THR A 38 11.30 5.05 -2.37
CA THR A 38 11.38 4.19 -3.55
C THR A 38 9.99 3.72 -4.01
N ALA A 39 9.07 3.53 -3.07
CA ALA A 39 7.68 3.18 -3.32
C ALA A 39 6.77 3.77 -2.24
N VAL A 40 5.52 4.02 -2.61
CA VAL A 40 4.47 4.48 -1.69
C VAL A 40 3.23 3.63 -1.86
N ILE A 41 2.70 3.12 -0.76
CA ILE A 41 1.40 2.45 -0.72
C ILE A 41 0.38 3.43 -0.14
N VAL A 42 -0.77 3.57 -0.79
CA VAL A 42 -1.90 4.35 -0.29
C VAL A 42 -3.07 3.41 -0.05
N VAL A 43 -3.58 3.36 1.17
CA VAL A 43 -4.77 2.57 1.53
C VAL A 43 -5.96 3.51 1.70
N CYS A 44 -6.97 3.33 0.87
CA CYS A 44 -8.17 4.15 0.80
C CYS A 44 -9.35 3.41 1.41
N TRP A 45 -10.06 4.05 2.34
CA TRP A 45 -11.26 3.54 2.97
C TRP A 45 -12.48 4.39 2.60
N ARG A 46 -13.63 3.75 2.37
CA ARG A 46 -14.88 4.45 2.07
C ARG A 46 -16.03 3.85 2.85
N SER A 47 -16.73 4.68 3.61
CA SER A 47 -17.97 4.26 4.27
C SER A 47 -19.09 4.08 3.24
N VAL A 48 -19.84 3.00 3.37
CA VAL A 48 -21.03 2.75 2.57
C VAL A 48 -22.19 3.55 3.17
N ALA A 49 -22.90 4.28 2.32
CA ALA A 49 -23.93 5.23 2.78
C ALA A 49 -25.07 4.51 3.53
N ASN A 50 -25.43 5.05 4.69
CA ASN A 50 -26.49 4.54 5.57
C ASN A 50 -26.24 3.12 6.13
N THR A 51 -24.98 2.68 6.17
CA THR A 51 -24.59 1.42 6.83
C THR A 51 -23.34 1.66 7.70
N ASP A 52 -22.95 0.64 8.46
CA ASP A 52 -21.69 0.54 9.19
C ASP A 52 -20.58 -0.11 8.36
N GLN A 53 -20.81 -0.35 7.07
CA GLN A 53 -19.89 -1.06 6.19
C GLN A 53 -18.84 -0.13 5.60
N VAL A 54 -17.64 -0.68 5.39
CA VAL A 54 -16.50 0.02 4.79
C VAL A 54 -15.94 -0.77 3.61
N GLU A 55 -15.84 -0.12 2.46
CA GLU A 55 -15.06 -0.54 1.31
C GLU A 55 -13.60 -0.13 1.47
N GLY A 56 -12.69 -0.88 0.85
CA GLY A 56 -11.27 -0.59 0.93
C GLY A 56 -10.53 -0.95 -0.34
N GLU A 57 -9.62 -0.09 -0.77
CA GLU A 57 -8.68 -0.34 -1.86
C GLU A 57 -7.27 0.06 -1.45
N VAL A 58 -6.27 -0.54 -2.09
CA VAL A 58 -4.86 -0.22 -1.87
C VAL A 58 -4.17 0.03 -3.21
N GLU A 59 -3.39 1.10 -3.27
CA GLU A 59 -2.69 1.58 -4.45
C GLU A 59 -1.19 1.56 -4.22
N LEU A 60 -0.43 1.10 -5.22
CA LEU A 60 1.03 1.15 -5.23
C LEU A 60 1.51 2.21 -6.22
N TYR A 61 2.21 3.22 -5.71
CA TYR A 61 2.89 4.24 -6.48
C TYR A 61 4.41 4.02 -6.50
N VAL A 62 5.02 4.29 -7.66
CA VAL A 62 6.45 4.08 -7.94
C VAL A 62 6.95 5.14 -8.91
N LEU A 63 8.26 5.22 -9.10
CA LEU A 63 8.84 5.92 -10.25
C LEU A 63 8.85 5.01 -11.50
N ASN A 64 8.48 5.56 -12.65
CA ASN A 64 8.67 4.91 -13.95
C ASN A 64 10.12 5.10 -14.47
N GLY A 65 10.43 4.54 -15.65
CA GLY A 65 11.76 4.65 -16.26
C GLY A 65 12.22 6.09 -16.57
N ASN A 66 11.30 7.05 -16.60
CA ASN A 66 11.60 8.47 -16.79
C ASN A 66 11.73 9.23 -15.45
N GLY A 67 11.69 8.53 -14.32
CA GLY A 67 11.72 9.15 -12.99
C GLY A 67 10.43 9.91 -12.65
N SER A 68 9.29 9.61 -13.29
CA SER A 68 8.00 10.21 -12.96
C SER A 68 7.17 9.29 -12.08
N PRO A 69 6.50 9.81 -11.03
CA PRO A 69 5.57 9.03 -10.22
C PRO A 69 4.40 8.50 -11.04
N VAL A 70 4.11 7.20 -10.91
CA VAL A 70 2.98 6.53 -11.57
C VAL A 70 2.29 5.56 -10.61
N LEU A 71 0.99 5.38 -10.78
CA LEU A 71 0.25 4.27 -10.18
C LEU A 71 0.63 2.99 -10.93
N ARG A 72 1.19 2.01 -10.21
CA ARG A 72 1.59 0.72 -10.76
C ARG A 72 0.52 -0.35 -10.62
N GLN A 73 -0.14 -0.39 -9.47
CA GLN A 73 -1.09 -1.45 -9.13
C GLN A 73 -2.17 -0.92 -8.20
N THR A 74 -3.38 -1.46 -8.32
CA THR A 74 -4.50 -1.24 -7.40
C THR A 74 -5.11 -2.58 -7.06
N GLU A 75 -5.39 -2.82 -5.79
CA GLU A 75 -6.04 -4.02 -5.31
C GLU A 75 -7.22 -3.68 -4.39
N ILE A 76 -8.30 -4.46 -4.50
CA ILE A 76 -9.47 -4.31 -3.61
C ILE A 76 -9.21 -5.09 -2.32
N VAL A 77 -9.29 -4.40 -1.19
CA VAL A 77 -9.25 -4.99 0.16
C VAL A 77 -10.65 -5.49 0.51
N PHE A 78 -11.65 -4.61 0.43
CA PHE A 78 -13.07 -4.91 0.68
C PHE A 78 -13.97 -4.33 -0.42
N PRO A 79 -15.00 -5.05 -0.87
CA PRO A 79 -15.37 -6.40 -0.42
C PRO A 79 -14.31 -7.45 -0.82
N GLU A 80 -14.24 -8.54 -0.06
CA GLU A 80 -13.30 -9.62 -0.37
C GLU A 80 -13.70 -10.26 -1.71
N PRO A 81 -12.77 -10.41 -2.68
CA PRO A 81 -13.05 -11.12 -3.90
C PRO A 81 -13.28 -12.60 -3.61
N SER A 82 -13.54 -13.42 -4.64
CA SER A 82 -13.77 -14.85 -4.41
C SER A 82 -12.60 -15.49 -3.60
N PRO A 83 -12.85 -16.53 -2.77
CA PRO A 83 -11.82 -17.11 -1.92
C PRO A 83 -10.57 -17.60 -2.66
N GLU A 84 -10.69 -17.94 -3.94
CA GLU A 84 -9.55 -18.32 -4.79
C GLU A 84 -8.72 -17.09 -5.20
N GLN A 85 -9.38 -15.99 -5.55
CA GLN A 85 -8.73 -14.73 -5.91
C GLN A 85 -8.11 -14.04 -4.71
N GLY A 86 -8.79 -14.02 -3.56
CA GLY A 86 -8.29 -13.37 -2.34
C GLY A 86 -6.95 -13.95 -1.88
N ARG A 87 -6.82 -15.28 -1.88
CA ARG A 87 -5.62 -15.99 -1.40
C ARG A 87 -4.33 -15.65 -2.13
N VAL A 88 -4.44 -15.33 -3.42
CA VAL A 88 -3.30 -15.03 -4.29
C VAL A 88 -3.10 -13.53 -4.50
N GLN A 89 -4.00 -12.70 -3.98
CA GLN A 89 -3.95 -11.26 -4.15
C GLN A 89 -2.84 -10.65 -3.30
N SER A 90 -1.99 -9.84 -3.93
CA SER A 90 -0.88 -9.19 -3.27
C SER A 90 -0.46 -7.92 -4.01
N ILE A 91 0.15 -6.98 -3.29
CA ILE A 91 0.87 -5.86 -3.90
C ILE A 91 2.30 -6.31 -4.19
N GLY A 92 2.66 -6.27 -5.47
CA GLY A 92 3.97 -6.68 -5.96
C GLY A 92 5.05 -5.65 -5.63
N LEU A 93 5.78 -5.89 -4.54
CA LEU A 93 6.94 -5.08 -4.16
C LEU A 93 8.22 -5.85 -4.47
N THR A 94 9.32 -5.12 -4.61
CA THR A 94 10.65 -5.74 -4.63
C THR A 94 11.36 -5.52 -3.31
N ARG A 95 12.34 -6.36 -3.02
CA ARG A 95 13.21 -6.19 -1.86
C ARG A 95 13.87 -4.80 -1.82
N ARG A 96 14.24 -4.23 -2.98
CA ARG A 96 14.76 -2.85 -3.08
C ARG A 96 13.76 -1.80 -2.62
N MET A 97 12.47 -1.97 -2.91
CA MET A 97 11.44 -1.02 -2.48
C MET A 97 11.29 -0.98 -0.96
N VAL A 98 11.50 -2.11 -0.30
CA VAL A 98 11.36 -2.20 1.16
C VAL A 98 12.66 -1.90 1.88
N LEU A 99 13.80 -2.36 1.36
CA LEU A 99 15.09 -2.31 2.04
C LEU A 99 16.06 -1.26 1.48
N GLY A 100 15.73 -0.61 0.37
CA GLY A 100 16.59 0.37 -0.28
C GLY A 100 17.92 -0.23 -0.74
N SER A 101 18.98 0.57 -0.73
CA SER A 101 20.34 0.19 -1.10
C SER A 101 21.09 -0.63 -0.05
N THR A 102 20.48 -0.95 1.10
CA THR A 102 21.14 -1.69 2.20
C THR A 102 21.16 -3.22 1.97
N ILE A 103 20.98 -3.66 0.73
CA ILE A 103 20.95 -5.07 0.36
C ILE A 103 22.38 -5.58 0.18
N SER A 104 22.72 -6.72 0.78
CA SER A 104 24.03 -7.36 0.61
C SER A 104 24.31 -7.61 -0.88
N PRO A 105 25.56 -7.40 -1.35
CA PRO A 105 25.91 -7.47 -2.78
C PRO A 105 25.62 -8.82 -3.44
N ASP A 106 25.45 -9.89 -2.66
CA ASP A 106 25.18 -11.25 -3.14
C ASP A 106 23.67 -11.59 -3.29
N ARG A 107 22.76 -10.63 -3.07
CA ARG A 107 21.29 -10.87 -3.20
C ARG A 107 20.69 -10.14 -4.38
N ASP A 108 19.78 -10.83 -5.07
CA ASP A 108 18.93 -10.22 -6.09
C ASP A 108 18.04 -9.14 -5.45
N THR A 109 18.24 -7.91 -5.92
CA THR A 109 17.54 -6.73 -5.44
C THR A 109 16.12 -6.59 -5.99
N ASP A 110 15.82 -7.30 -7.07
CA ASP A 110 14.51 -7.35 -7.73
C ASP A 110 13.67 -8.56 -7.31
N ASP A 111 14.18 -9.36 -6.37
CA ASP A 111 13.46 -10.47 -5.73
C ASP A 111 12.09 -10.00 -5.19
N PRO A 112 10.99 -10.70 -5.53
CA PRO A 112 9.66 -10.39 -5.03
C PRO A 112 9.60 -10.32 -3.50
N PHE A 113 8.93 -9.30 -2.99
CA PHE A 113 8.67 -9.10 -1.57
C PHE A 113 7.21 -8.69 -1.37
N ASP A 114 6.31 -9.57 -1.77
CA ASP A 114 4.90 -9.21 -1.92
C ASP A 114 4.21 -8.94 -0.57
N LEU A 115 3.37 -7.90 -0.55
CA LEU A 115 2.46 -7.64 0.56
C LEU A 115 1.14 -8.37 0.27
N ARG A 116 0.82 -9.41 1.04
CA ARG A 116 -0.43 -10.16 0.88
C ARG A 116 -1.63 -9.32 1.32
N ILE A 117 -2.66 -9.27 0.49
CA ILE A 117 -3.88 -8.52 0.83
C ILE A 117 -4.66 -9.17 1.98
N ASP A 118 -4.59 -10.50 2.14
CA ASP A 118 -5.24 -11.19 3.26
C ASP A 118 -4.73 -10.72 4.63
N ASP A 119 -3.42 -10.44 4.75
CA ASP A 119 -2.84 -9.91 6.00
C ASP A 119 -3.35 -8.48 6.26
N LEU A 120 -3.51 -7.68 5.20
CA LEU A 120 -4.11 -6.35 5.27
C LEU A 120 -5.59 -6.42 5.66
N ARG A 121 -6.37 -7.34 5.09
CA ARG A 121 -7.78 -7.58 5.46
C ARG A 121 -7.91 -7.93 6.93
N TRP A 122 -7.08 -8.84 7.42
CA TRP A 122 -7.11 -9.24 8.83
C TRP A 122 -6.83 -8.05 9.75
N ALA A 123 -5.79 -7.26 9.44
CA ALA A 123 -5.47 -6.06 10.20
C ALA A 123 -6.57 -5.00 10.13
N ALA A 124 -7.14 -4.78 8.94
CA ALA A 124 -8.19 -3.81 8.70
C ALA A 124 -9.50 -4.20 9.40
N ALA A 125 -9.95 -5.45 9.31
CA ALA A 125 -11.15 -5.93 9.99
C ALA A 125 -11.05 -5.75 11.50
N ARG A 126 -9.87 -6.00 12.08
CA ARG A 126 -9.61 -5.74 13.51
C ARG A 126 -9.67 -4.24 13.83
N ALA A 127 -9.10 -3.38 12.98
CA ALA A 127 -9.12 -1.94 13.18
C ALA A 127 -10.54 -1.35 13.06
N LEU A 128 -11.31 -1.78 12.06
CA LEU A 128 -12.71 -1.41 11.88
C LEU A 128 -13.55 -1.80 13.09
N GLY A 129 -13.33 -2.99 13.65
CA GLY A 129 -14.02 -3.45 14.87
C GLY A 129 -13.76 -2.58 16.11
N PHE A 130 -12.62 -1.89 16.21
CA PHE A 130 -12.39 -0.91 17.29
C PHE A 130 -13.14 0.41 17.09
N MET A 131 -13.73 0.63 15.92
CA MET A 131 -14.49 1.82 15.55
C MET A 131 -15.99 1.54 15.40
N ASP A 132 -16.45 0.34 15.81
CA ASP A 132 -17.82 -0.14 15.60
C ASP A 132 -18.25 -0.14 14.12
N LEU A 133 -17.29 -0.39 13.22
CA LEU A 133 -17.50 -0.55 11.78
C LEU A 133 -17.24 -1.98 11.34
N VAL A 134 -17.85 -2.38 10.23
CA VAL A 134 -17.64 -3.68 9.60
C VAL A 134 -17.14 -3.53 8.17
N HIS A 135 -16.50 -4.55 7.62
CA HIS A 135 -16.11 -4.53 6.22
C HIS A 135 -17.31 -4.80 5.32
N ALA A 136 -17.30 -4.21 4.12
CA ALA A 136 -18.24 -4.57 3.07
C ALA A 136 -18.05 -6.04 2.67
N SER A 137 -19.17 -6.74 2.48
CA SER A 137 -19.25 -8.16 2.12
C SER A 137 -19.51 -8.36 0.64
#